data_AF-L7CEL8-F1
#
_entry.id   AF-L7CEL8-F1
#
_cell.length_a   1.000
_cell.length_b   1.000
_cell.length_c   1.000
_cell.angle_alpha   90.00
_cell.angle_beta   90.00
_cell.angle_gamma   90.00
#
_symmetry.space_group_name_H-M   'P 1'
#
loop_
_entity.id
_entity.type
_entity.pdbx_description
1 polymer ?
#
loop_
_entity_poly.entity_id
_entity_poly.type
_entity_poly.pdbx_seq_one_letter_code
_entity_poly.pdbx_strand_id
1 'polypeptide(L)'
;MATLPNSLEFDSADGPRAVTSGDGKVTFDPIETMPVGDREEYADTCKPTGNGNVCCESALTSKMLEREVIGEEPTRLSETSNN
;
A
#
# COMPACT_ATOMS: atom_id res chain seq x y z
N MET A 1 -1.48 -2.11 -6.31
CA MET A 1 -1.69 -0.68 -5.99
C MET A 1 -2.23 -0.61 -4.58
N ALA A 2 -1.79 0.37 -3.79
CA ALA A 2 -2.36 0.68 -2.48
C ALA A 2 -3.05 2.05 -2.52
N THR A 3 -4.21 2.16 -1.89
CA THR A 3 -4.95 3.41 -1.71
C THR A 3 -4.70 3.92 -0.29
N LEU A 4 -4.12 5.11 -0.19
CA LEU A 4 -3.85 5.79 1.06
C LEU A 4 -5.01 6.75 1.40
N PRO A 5 -5.64 6.60 2.57
CA PRO A 5 -6.60 7.57 3.08
C PRO A 5 -5.97 8.95 3.26
N ASN A 6 -6.78 10.02 3.17
CA ASN A 6 -6.33 11.42 3.28
C ASN A 6 -5.58 11.76 4.59
N SER A 7 -5.70 10.91 5.62
CA SER A 7 -5.01 11.06 6.91
C SER A 7 -3.64 10.39 6.96
N LEU A 8 -3.16 9.84 5.84
CA LEU A 8 -1.83 9.27 5.67
C LEU A 8 -1.10 9.95 4.51
N GLU A 9 0.12 10.40 4.76
CA GLU A 9 1.05 10.89 3.75
C GLU A 9 2.10 9.81 3.47
N PHE A 10 2.32 9.51 2.20
CA PHE A 10 3.36 8.57 1.80
C PHE A 10 4.75 9.14 2.12
N ASP A 11 5.60 8.35 2.78
CA ASP A 11 6.97 8.75 3.11
C ASP A 11 8.00 8.00 2.27
N SER A 12 7.92 6.67 2.28
CA SER A 12 8.81 5.81 1.50
C SER A 12 8.17 4.45 1.25
N ALA A 13 8.69 3.72 0.27
CA ALA A 13 8.40 2.30 0.12
C ALA A 13 9.69 1.51 -0.02
N ASP A 14 9.66 0.29 0.50
CA ASP A 14 10.69 -0.71 0.28
C ASP A 14 10.10 -1.89 -0.51
N GLY A 15 10.87 -2.40 -1.46
CA GLY A 15 10.42 -3.47 -2.33
C GLY A 15 11.32 -3.68 -3.55
N PRO A 16 11.15 -4.80 -4.25
CA PRO A 16 11.99 -5.19 -5.39
C PRO A 16 11.76 -4.34 -6.65
N ARG A 17 10.77 -3.44 -6.65
CA ARG A 17 10.34 -2.67 -7.82
C ARG A 17 10.21 -1.19 -7.54
N ALA A 18 10.26 -0.40 -8.60
CA ALA A 18 10.04 1.04 -8.49
C ALA A 18 8.61 1.32 -8.00
N VAL A 19 8.51 2.39 -7.20
CA VAL A 19 7.27 2.88 -6.62
C VAL A 19 6.97 4.27 -7.17
N THR A 20 5.70 4.52 -7.47
CA THR A 20 5.17 5.84 -7.79
C THR A 20 4.06 6.18 -6.80
N SER A 21 4.14 7.35 -6.17
CA SER A 21 3.12 7.86 -5.25
C SER A 21 2.53 9.18 -5.74
N GLY A 22 1.21 9.35 -5.59
CA GLY A 22 0.47 10.55 -6.01
C GLY A 22 -1.04 10.37 -5.84
N ASP A 23 -1.78 11.46 -5.69
CA ASP A 23 -3.25 11.47 -5.59
C ASP A 23 -3.85 10.49 -4.54
N GLY A 24 -3.14 10.28 -3.42
CA GLY A 24 -3.56 9.33 -2.38
C GLY A 24 -3.41 7.87 -2.78
N LYS A 25 -2.55 7.56 -3.75
CA LYS A 25 -2.29 6.21 -4.24
C LYS A 25 -0.80 5.93 -4.33
N VAL A 26 -0.45 4.67 -4.07
CA VAL A 26 0.89 4.12 -4.25
C VAL A 26 0.81 2.96 -5.24
N THR A 27 1.59 3.05 -6.31
CA THR A 27 1.61 2.03 -7.37
C THR A 27 3.03 1.50 -7.54
N PHE A 28 3.15 0.19 -7.51
CA PHE A 28 4.38 -0.52 -7.85
C PHE A 28 4.34 -0.96 -9.30
N ASP A 29 5.52 -1.02 -9.93
CA ASP A 29 5.64 -1.58 -11.27
C ASP A 29 5.07 -3.01 -11.34
N PRO A 30 4.46 -3.40 -12.48
CA PRO A 30 3.80 -4.68 -12.61
C PRO A 30 4.78 -5.84 -12.46
N ILE A 31 4.31 -6.94 -11.87
CA ILE A 31 5.03 -8.21 -11.81
C ILE A 31 4.81 -8.94 -13.14
N GLU A 32 5.82 -8.96 -14.00
CA GLU A 32 5.73 -9.60 -15.32
C GLU A 32 5.53 -11.11 -15.22
N THR A 33 6.26 -11.76 -14.30
CA THR A 33 6.19 -13.19 -14.05
C THR A 33 6.42 -13.47 -12.58
N MET A 34 5.57 -14.31 -11.99
CA MET A 34 5.74 -14.84 -10.64
C MET A 34 5.60 -16.38 -10.69
N PRO A 35 6.67 -17.14 -10.44
CA PRO A 35 6.62 -18.59 -10.33
C PRO A 35 5.68 -19.06 -9.21
N VAL A 36 5.15 -20.28 -9.35
CA VAL A 36 4.29 -20.88 -8.33
C VAL A 36 5.08 -21.12 -7.05
N GLY A 37 4.62 -20.54 -5.94
CA GLY A 37 5.27 -20.64 -4.64
C GLY A 37 6.22 -19.49 -4.31
N ASP A 38 6.50 -18.60 -5.27
CA ASP A 38 7.29 -17.40 -5.02
C ASP A 38 6.46 -16.33 -4.31
N ARG A 39 7.15 -15.49 -3.54
CA ARG A 39 6.57 -14.35 -2.82
C ARG A 39 7.46 -13.14 -3.02
N GLU A 40 6.84 -12.05 -3.47
CA GLU A 40 7.43 -10.71 -3.40
C GLU A 40 6.76 -9.95 -2.26
N GLU A 41 7.55 -9.20 -1.48
CA GLU A 41 7.06 -8.38 -0.38
C GLU A 41 7.32 -6.91 -0.68
N TYR A 42 6.31 -6.09 -0.35
CA TYR A 42 6.30 -4.65 -0.56
C TYR A 42 5.86 -4.01 0.75
N ALA A 43 6.62 -3.03 1.22
CA ALA A 43 6.37 -2.35 2.48
C ALA A 43 6.27 -0.84 2.24
N ASP A 44 5.08 -0.29 2.46
CA ASP A 44 4.83 1.16 2.41
C ASP A 44 4.96 1.77 3.81
N THR A 45 5.79 2.80 3.93
CA THR A 45 5.87 3.63 5.14
C THR A 45 5.11 4.92 4.91
N CYS A 46 4.10 5.16 5.75
CA CYS A 46 3.28 6.36 5.72
C CYS A 46 3.35 7.10 7.05
N LYS A 47 3.26 8.43 6.99
CA LYS A 47 3.17 9.32 8.15
C LYS A 47 1.72 9.71 8.40
N PRO A 48 1.23 9.63 9.64
CA PRO A 48 -0.10 10.15 9.96
C PRO A 48 -0.09 11.68 9.87
N THR A 49 -1.05 12.23 9.13
CA THR A 49 -1.28 13.70 9.05
C THR A 49 -2.39 14.17 9.99
N GLY A 50 -3.04 13.24 10.68
CA GLY A 50 -4.10 13.52 11.66
C GLY A 50 -4.48 12.30 12.48
N ASN A 51 -5.54 12.44 13.27
CA ASN A 51 -6.06 11.39 14.15
C ASN A 51 -7.29 10.71 13.55
N GLY A 52 -7.48 9.43 13.84
CA GLY A 52 -8.70 8.71 13.47
C GLY A 52 -8.46 7.26 13.12
N ASN A 53 -9.51 6.62 12.61
CA ASN A 53 -9.40 5.29 12.02
C ASN A 53 -9.21 5.44 10.52
N VAL A 54 -8.20 4.79 9.97
CA VAL A 54 -7.94 4.71 8.54
C VAL A 54 -8.06 3.26 8.09
N CYS A 55 -8.55 3.04 6.88
CA CYS A 55 -8.56 1.72 6.25
C CYS A 55 -7.58 1.78 5.07
N CYS A 56 -6.49 1.02 5.15
CA CYS A 56 -5.57 0.88 4.04
C CYS A 56 -6.10 -0.21 3.11
N GLU A 57 -6.27 0.11 1.84
CA GLU A 57 -6.72 -0.84 0.84
C GLU A 57 -5.56 -1.18 -0.10
N SER A 58 -5.33 -2.46 -0.31
CA SER A 58 -4.36 -2.98 -1.27
C SER A 58 -5.09 -3.82 -2.31
N ALA A 59 -4.77 -3.59 -3.59
CA ALA A 59 -5.39 -4.28 -4.71
C ALA A 59 -4.32 -4.91 -5.60
N LEU A 60 -4.51 -6.19 -5.91
CA LEU A 60 -3.70 -6.98 -6.84
C LEU A 60 -4.57 -7.44 -8.02
N THR A 61 -4.17 -7.04 -9.22
CA THR A 61 -4.76 -7.50 -10.48
C THR A 61 -3.75 -8.32 -11.27
N SER A 62 -4.22 -9.35 -11.95
CA SER A 62 -3.40 -10.15 -12.87
C SER A 62 -4.26 -10.66 -14.02
N LYS A 63 -3.66 -10.82 -15.20
CA LYS A 63 -4.35 -11.42 -16.37
C LYS A 63 -4.77 -12.88 -16.12
N MET A 64 -4.19 -13.53 -15.13
CA MET A 64 -4.51 -14.91 -14.74
C MET A 64 -5.54 -14.99 -13.60
N LEU A 65 -5.85 -13.87 -12.96
CA LEU A 65 -6.90 -13.79 -11.94
C LEU A 65 -8.22 -13.38 -12.60
N GLU A 66 -9.29 -14.13 -12.35
CA GLU A 66 -10.61 -13.81 -12.88
C GLU A 66 -11.17 -12.50 -12.30
N ARG A 67 -10.67 -12.08 -11.13
CA ARG A 67 -11.08 -10.88 -10.39
C ARG A 67 -9.89 -10.27 -9.65
N GLU A 68 -9.98 -8.97 -9.39
CA GLU A 68 -9.07 -8.26 -8.50
C GLU A 68 -9.14 -8.85 -7.08
N VAL A 69 -7.98 -9.00 -6.45
CA VAL A 69 -7.87 -9.38 -5.04
C VAL A 69 -7.64 -8.12 -4.24
N ILE A 70 -8.55 -7.83 -3.31
CA ILE A 70 -8.50 -6.66 -2.45
C ILE A 70 -8.24 -7.12 -1.00
N GLY A 71 -7.24 -6.52 -0.37
CA GLY A 71 -6.95 -6.66 1.06
C GLY A 71 -7.16 -5.32 1.76
N GLU A 72 -8.03 -5.31 2.76
CA GLU A 72 -8.30 -4.14 3.60
C GLU A 72 -7.73 -4.35 5.00
N GLU A 73 -7.00 -3.37 5.51
CA GLU A 73 -6.47 -3.39 6.87
C GLU A 73 -6.89 -2.14 7.66
N PRO A 74 -7.78 -2.28 8.66
CA PRO A 74 -8.19 -1.17 9.50
C PRO A 74 -7.08 -0.85 10.52
N THR A 75 -6.60 0.39 10.49
CA THR A 75 -5.55 0.90 11.36
C THR A 75 -6.05 2.12 12.15
N ARG A 76 -5.75 2.16 13.45
CA ARG A 76 -6.04 3.35 14.27
C ARG A 76 -4.80 4.24 14.34
N LEU A 77 -4.94 5.47 13.86
CA LEU A 77 -3.89 6.49 13.97
C LEU A 77 -3.99 7.18 15.33
N SER A 78 -2.88 7.20 16.04
CA SER A 78 -2.66 8.01 17.23
C SER A 78 -1.54 9.00 16.98
N GLU A 79 -1.65 10.22 17.50
CA GLU A 79 -0.59 11.22 17.45
C GLU A 79 0.75 10.61 17.87
N THR A 80 1.78 10.80 17.07
CA THR A 80 3.15 10.64 17.59
C THR A 80 3.41 11.88 18.43
N SER A 81 3.28 11.77 19.76
CA SER A 81 3.76 12.80 20.68
C SER A 81 5.27 12.94 20.51
N ASN A 82 5.71 13.89 19.69
CA ASN A 82 7.06 14.42 19.80
C ASN A 82 7.09 15.25 21.09
N ASN A 83 7.50 14.62 22.19
CA ASN A 83 7.86 15.32 23.43
C ASN A 83 9.36 15.59 23.44
#